data_AF-A0A3N5EH90-F1
#
_entry.id   AF-A0A3N5EH90-F1
#
_cell.length_a   1.000
_cell.length_b   1.000
_cell.length_c   1.000
_cell.angle_alpha   90.00
_cell.angle_beta   90.00
_cell.angle_gamma   90.00
#
_symmetry.space_group_name_H-M   'P 1'
#
loop_
_entity.id
_entity.type
_entity.pdbx_description
1 polymer ?
#
loop_
_entity_poly.entity_id
_entity_poly.type
_entity_poly.pdbx_seq_one_letter_code
_entity_poly.pdbx_strand_id
1 'polypeptide(L)'
;MPAETQRHFLIDYEGQLNAAQYEAVSSLNGPHLIIAGAGTGKTRTITFRVAYLVELGINPESILLLTFTRRAAQEMLRRAAILLDARCEKVAGGTFHSFANTVLRRYAPLLKFESSFTILDQGDAEDVVNLLRTQLKFDTRERRFPRKQTLFDIFSKTVNTLMPLKDVLNTEYPHYEDYLEDIQRLQMAYEQYKAHHNLMDYDDLLVNLRKLLRDFDHVRLALSDRYKYIMVDEYQDTNHMQAEIVRLLALKHGNVMVVGDDAQSIYSFRGATIRNILDFPELFPGCRIIKLEENYRSTQPILDLTNEILRRARE
;
A
#
# COMPACT_ATOMS: atom_id res chain seq x y z
N MET A 1 -28.24 -30.39 -9.48
CA MET A 1 -27.68 -29.64 -8.32
C MET A 1 -26.87 -30.63 -7.49
N PRO A 2 -25.53 -30.57 -7.49
CA PRO A 2 -24.77 -31.39 -6.56
C PRO A 2 -24.92 -30.79 -5.16
N ALA A 3 -25.20 -31.65 -4.19
CA ALA A 3 -25.35 -31.29 -2.78
C ALA A 3 -24.14 -30.45 -2.30
N GLU A 4 -24.43 -29.31 -1.67
CA GLU A 4 -23.45 -28.57 -0.87
C GLU A 4 -23.02 -29.47 0.28
N THR A 5 -21.87 -30.15 0.13
CA THR A 5 -21.20 -30.81 1.23
C THR A 5 -20.93 -29.74 2.27
N GLN A 6 -21.65 -29.74 3.40
CA GLN A 6 -21.35 -28.88 4.54
C GLN A 6 -19.89 -29.11 4.92
N ARG A 7 -19.02 -28.17 4.54
CA ARG A 7 -17.61 -28.19 4.94
C ARG A 7 -17.59 -27.92 6.43
N HIS A 8 -17.22 -28.92 7.21
CA HIS A 8 -16.97 -28.74 8.63
C HIS A 8 -15.66 -27.99 8.81
N PHE A 9 -15.74 -26.73 9.20
CA PHE A 9 -14.60 -25.96 9.68
C PHE A 9 -14.20 -26.46 11.09
N LEU A 10 -12.90 -26.55 11.34
CA LEU A 10 -12.28 -26.74 12.65
C LEU A 10 -12.53 -25.53 13.55
N ILE A 11 -12.54 -24.33 12.96
CA ILE A 11 -12.80 -23.08 13.68
C ILE A 11 -14.29 -22.75 13.63
N ASP A 12 -14.88 -22.52 14.80
CA ASP A 12 -16.21 -21.95 14.93
C ASP A 12 -16.17 -20.43 14.69
N TYR A 13 -16.15 -20.04 13.41
CA TYR A 13 -16.06 -18.63 13.01
C TYR A 13 -17.25 -17.80 13.49
N GLU A 14 -18.46 -18.37 13.48
CA GLU A 14 -19.68 -17.67 13.88
C GLU A 14 -19.74 -17.46 15.40
N GLY A 15 -19.24 -18.42 16.19
CA GLY A 15 -19.10 -18.26 17.65
C GLY A 15 -17.94 -17.35 18.08
N GLN A 16 -16.94 -17.11 17.21
CA GLN A 16 -15.74 -16.33 17.53
C GLN A 16 -15.80 -14.85 17.09
N LEU A 17 -16.75 -14.50 16.22
CA LEU A 17 -16.84 -13.20 15.57
C LEU A 17 -18.25 -12.64 15.73
N ASN A 18 -18.38 -11.32 15.82
CA ASN A 18 -19.70 -10.70 15.69
C ASN A 18 -20.19 -10.82 14.23
N ALA A 19 -21.47 -10.50 13.99
CA ALA A 19 -22.10 -10.67 12.68
C ALA A 19 -21.34 -9.93 11.55
N ALA A 20 -20.90 -8.68 11.78
CA ALA A 20 -20.20 -7.89 10.77
C ALA A 20 -18.79 -8.43 10.47
N GLN A 21 -18.05 -8.86 11.51
CA GLN A 21 -16.75 -9.51 11.36
C GLN A 21 -16.89 -10.85 10.64
N TYR A 22 -17.90 -11.65 10.98
CA TYR A 22 -18.19 -12.92 10.31
C TYR A 22 -18.54 -12.71 8.84
N GLU A 23 -19.37 -11.71 8.52
CA GLU A 23 -19.67 -11.33 7.14
C GLU A 23 -18.40 -10.96 6.37
N ALA A 24 -17.54 -10.11 6.95
CA ALA A 24 -16.27 -9.73 6.35
C ALA A 24 -15.33 -10.93 6.12
N VAL A 25 -15.32 -11.88 7.05
CA VAL A 25 -14.49 -13.09 7.00
C VAL A 25 -15.02 -14.12 6.00
N SER A 26 -16.34 -14.27 5.86
CA SER A 26 -16.97 -15.32 5.04
C SER A 26 -17.29 -14.90 3.60
N SER A 27 -17.38 -13.60 3.31
CA SER A 27 -17.75 -13.07 1.99
C SER A 27 -16.59 -13.17 0.98
N LEU A 28 -16.46 -14.28 0.25
CA LEU A 28 -15.23 -14.64 -0.48
C LEU A 28 -14.88 -13.81 -1.71
N ASN A 29 -15.82 -13.70 -2.64
CA ASN A 29 -15.55 -13.21 -3.99
C ASN A 29 -15.95 -11.74 -4.15
N GLY A 30 -15.26 -11.07 -5.06
CA GLY A 30 -15.49 -9.66 -5.38
C GLY A 30 -14.78 -8.69 -4.43
N PRO A 31 -15.06 -7.39 -4.58
CA PRO A 31 -14.41 -6.35 -3.82
C PRO A 31 -15.12 -6.12 -2.47
N HIS A 32 -14.35 -5.99 -1.40
CA HIS A 32 -14.84 -5.72 -0.05
C HIS A 32 -14.12 -4.51 0.53
N LEU A 33 -14.90 -3.54 0.98
CA LEU A 33 -14.44 -2.41 1.77
C LEU A 33 -14.90 -2.60 3.21
N ILE A 34 -13.96 -2.82 4.11
CA ILE A 34 -14.23 -2.92 5.54
C ILE A 34 -13.90 -1.59 6.20
N ILE A 35 -14.93 -0.86 6.61
CA ILE A 35 -14.79 0.39 7.36
C ILE A 35 -14.80 0.03 8.84
N ALA A 36 -13.72 0.34 9.54
CA ALA A 36 -13.51 -0.17 10.88
C ALA A 36 -12.78 0.86 11.75
N GLY A 37 -13.50 1.41 12.72
CA GLY A 37 -12.96 2.38 13.66
C GLY A 37 -11.86 1.80 14.57
N ALA A 38 -11.20 2.69 15.33
CA ALA A 38 -10.25 2.29 16.38
C ALA A 38 -10.81 1.17 17.27
N GLY A 39 -10.08 0.07 17.47
CA GLY A 39 -10.47 -0.95 18.45
C GLY A 39 -11.66 -1.85 18.05
N THR A 40 -12.15 -1.78 16.81
CA THR A 40 -13.29 -2.57 16.31
C THR A 40 -12.92 -3.97 15.79
N GLY A 41 -11.63 -4.30 15.85
CA GLY A 41 -11.12 -5.62 15.46
C GLY A 41 -10.65 -5.72 14.00
N LYS A 42 -10.15 -4.63 13.37
CA LYS A 42 -9.48 -4.64 12.04
C LYS A 42 -8.54 -5.83 11.86
N THR A 43 -7.51 -5.89 12.70
CA THR A 43 -6.51 -6.97 12.68
C THR A 43 -7.10 -8.35 12.93
N ARG A 44 -8.12 -8.44 13.82
CA ARG A 44 -8.82 -9.71 14.10
C ARG A 44 -9.53 -10.21 12.84
N THR A 45 -10.28 -9.34 12.18
CA THR A 45 -11.01 -9.64 10.94
C THR A 45 -10.06 -10.12 9.84
N ILE A 46 -8.95 -9.42 9.61
CA ILE A 46 -7.93 -9.83 8.62
C ILE A 46 -7.34 -11.21 8.97
N THR A 47 -6.98 -11.42 10.23
CA THR A 47 -6.40 -12.69 10.70
C THR A 47 -7.36 -13.86 10.49
N PHE A 48 -8.63 -13.70 10.89
CA PHE A 48 -9.66 -14.72 10.69
C PHE A 48 -9.95 -14.95 9.21
N ARG A 49 -9.90 -13.90 8.37
CA ARG A 49 -10.06 -14.02 6.92
C ARG A 49 -8.95 -14.87 6.30
N VAL A 50 -7.70 -14.67 6.71
CA VAL A 50 -6.58 -15.52 6.25
C VAL A 50 -6.84 -16.99 6.62
N ALA A 51 -7.16 -17.26 7.89
CA ALA A 51 -7.47 -18.62 8.34
C ALA A 51 -8.63 -19.23 7.54
N TYR A 52 -9.72 -18.48 7.37
CA TYR A 52 -10.91 -18.91 6.63
C TYR A 52 -10.60 -19.32 5.18
N LEU A 53 -9.83 -18.50 4.46
CA LEU A 53 -9.42 -18.79 3.08
C LEU A 53 -8.55 -20.06 3.01
N VAL A 54 -7.57 -20.18 3.91
CA VAL A 54 -6.67 -21.35 3.93
C VAL A 54 -7.42 -22.63 4.30
N GLU A 55 -8.35 -22.55 5.25
CA GLU A 55 -9.17 -23.68 5.69
C GLU A 55 -10.16 -24.13 4.63
N LEU A 56 -10.69 -23.20 3.83
CA LEU A 56 -11.45 -23.49 2.61
C LEU A 56 -10.65 -24.23 1.53
N GLY A 57 -9.35 -24.41 1.73
CA GLY A 57 -8.45 -25.08 0.80
C GLY A 57 -7.87 -24.16 -0.28
N ILE A 58 -7.97 -22.84 -0.13
CA ILE A 58 -7.26 -21.91 -1.00
C ILE A 58 -5.76 -22.08 -0.75
N ASN A 59 -4.98 -22.17 -1.83
CA ASN A 59 -3.53 -22.24 -1.73
C ASN A 59 -3.01 -20.97 -1.03
N PRO A 60 -2.32 -21.07 0.12
CA PRO A 60 -1.82 -19.91 0.85
C PRO A 60 -0.98 -18.96 -0.01
N GLU A 61 -0.14 -19.50 -0.90
CA GLU A 61 0.73 -18.69 -1.79
C GLU A 61 -0.06 -17.87 -2.82
N SER A 62 -1.37 -18.12 -2.95
CA SER A 62 -2.29 -17.33 -3.78
C SER A 62 -3.00 -16.21 -3.05
N ILE A 63 -2.71 -16.02 -1.76
CA ILE A 63 -3.22 -14.94 -0.93
C ILE A 63 -2.09 -13.93 -0.75
N LEU A 64 -2.38 -12.65 -1.00
CA LEU A 64 -1.46 -11.53 -0.82
C LEU A 64 -1.98 -10.63 0.30
N LEU A 65 -1.23 -10.48 1.38
CA LEU A 65 -1.51 -9.58 2.49
C LEU A 65 -0.52 -8.41 2.48
N LEU A 66 -1.01 -7.20 2.20
CA LEU A 66 -0.25 -5.96 2.20
C LEU A 66 -0.56 -5.13 3.44
N THR A 67 0.49 -4.72 4.15
CA THR A 67 0.40 -3.88 5.35
C THR A 67 1.40 -2.72 5.28
N PHE A 68 1.26 -1.73 6.18
CA PHE A 68 2.21 -0.61 6.25
C PHE A 68 3.60 -1.04 6.74
N THR A 69 3.67 -1.98 7.70
CA THR A 69 4.94 -2.48 8.25
C THR A 69 5.09 -3.98 8.04
N ARG A 70 6.33 -4.43 7.83
CA ARG A 70 6.66 -5.88 7.71
C ARG A 70 6.26 -6.65 8.98
N ARG A 71 6.46 -6.03 10.14
CA ARG A 71 6.10 -6.59 11.45
C ARG A 71 4.59 -6.84 11.57
N ALA A 72 3.76 -5.91 11.09
CA ALA A 72 2.30 -6.08 11.11
C ALA A 72 1.85 -7.29 10.28
N ALA A 73 2.35 -7.43 9.05
CA ALA A 73 2.06 -8.59 8.22
C ALA A 73 2.48 -9.90 8.90
N GLN A 74 3.72 -9.97 9.41
CA GLN A 74 4.23 -11.17 10.09
C GLN A 74 3.41 -11.53 11.32
N GLU A 75 3.04 -10.53 12.13
CA GLU A 75 2.19 -10.74 13.31
C GLU A 75 0.80 -11.27 12.93
N MET A 76 0.16 -10.72 11.88
CA MET A 76 -1.13 -11.21 11.40
C MET A 76 -1.05 -12.65 10.90
N LEU A 77 -0.02 -13.00 10.11
CA LEU A 77 0.16 -14.36 9.61
C LEU A 77 0.44 -15.35 10.73
N ARG A 78 1.25 -14.97 11.72
CA ARG A 78 1.51 -15.79 12.91
C ARG A 78 0.23 -16.03 13.72
N ARG A 79 -0.59 -15.00 13.92
CA ARG A 79 -1.89 -15.16 14.60
C ARG A 79 -2.83 -16.07 13.83
N ALA A 80 -2.86 -15.97 12.50
CA ALA A 80 -3.66 -16.85 11.66
C ALA A 80 -3.15 -18.30 11.72
N ALA A 81 -1.84 -18.50 11.88
CA ALA A 81 -1.25 -19.82 12.03
C ALA A 81 -1.54 -20.45 13.40
N ILE A 82 -1.59 -19.64 14.46
CA ILE A 82 -2.04 -20.08 15.79
C ILE A 82 -3.53 -20.43 15.77
N LEU A 83 -4.34 -19.66 15.03
CA LEU A 83 -5.77 -19.86 14.92
C LEU A 83 -6.13 -21.14 14.15
N LEU A 84 -5.44 -21.40 13.02
CA LEU A 84 -5.65 -22.57 12.17
C LEU A 84 -4.45 -23.53 12.23
N ASP A 85 -3.42 -23.27 11.43
CA ASP A 85 -2.17 -24.03 11.39
C ASP A 85 -1.07 -23.31 10.58
N ALA A 86 0.13 -23.90 10.52
CA ALA A 86 1.32 -23.35 9.86
C ALA A 86 1.16 -23.05 8.36
N ARG A 87 0.11 -23.53 7.67
CA ARG A 87 -0.14 -23.16 6.27
C ARG A 87 -0.37 -21.66 6.10
N CYS A 88 -0.92 -20.98 7.11
CA CYS A 88 -1.14 -19.53 7.09
C CYS A 88 0.16 -18.73 6.96
N GLU A 89 1.30 -19.25 7.42
CA GLU A 89 2.61 -18.57 7.29
C GLU A 89 3.14 -18.57 5.85
N LYS A 90 2.59 -19.42 4.96
CA LYS A 90 2.94 -19.47 3.54
C LYS A 90 2.22 -18.41 2.70
N VAL A 91 1.29 -17.67 3.29
CA VAL A 91 0.66 -16.52 2.64
C VAL A 91 1.71 -15.48 2.30
N ALA A 92 1.61 -14.87 1.12
CA ALA A 92 2.51 -13.79 0.74
C ALA A 92 2.17 -12.53 1.55
N GLY A 93 2.84 -12.34 2.70
CA GLY A 93 2.65 -11.18 3.57
C GLY A 93 3.82 -10.21 3.55
N GLY A 94 3.54 -8.91 3.48
CA GLY A 94 4.57 -7.88 3.59
C GLY A 94 4.09 -6.47 3.31
N THR A 95 5.03 -5.57 3.08
CA THR A 95 4.73 -4.20 2.64
C THR A 95 4.63 -4.12 1.12
N PHE A 96 4.01 -3.05 0.61
CA PHE A 96 4.04 -2.72 -0.82
C PHE A 96 5.47 -2.74 -1.41
N HIS A 97 6.43 -2.13 -0.71
CA HIS A 97 7.84 -2.12 -1.12
C HIS A 97 8.48 -3.51 -1.11
N SER A 98 8.18 -4.33 -0.10
CA SER A 98 8.72 -5.70 -0.04
C SER A 98 8.19 -6.54 -1.19
N PHE A 99 6.89 -6.42 -1.47
CA PHE A 99 6.25 -7.06 -2.60
C PHE A 99 6.82 -6.59 -3.94
N ALA A 100 6.93 -5.27 -4.13
CA ALA A 100 7.50 -4.65 -5.32
C ALA A 100 8.92 -5.14 -5.59
N ASN A 101 9.79 -5.15 -4.57
CA ASN A 101 11.14 -5.69 -4.69
C ASN A 101 11.09 -7.16 -5.16
N THR A 102 10.30 -8.03 -4.50
CA THR A 102 10.20 -9.45 -4.91
C THR A 102 9.76 -9.61 -6.37
N VAL A 103 8.79 -8.82 -6.83
CA VAL A 103 8.32 -8.85 -8.23
C VAL A 103 9.40 -8.32 -9.17
N LEU A 104 10.00 -7.17 -8.86
CA LEU A 104 11.01 -6.53 -9.70
C LEU A 104 12.26 -7.37 -9.84
N ARG A 105 12.70 -8.11 -8.80
CA ARG A 105 13.82 -9.06 -8.95
C ARG A 105 13.60 -10.07 -10.07
N ARG A 106 12.35 -10.45 -10.34
CA ARG A 106 12.00 -11.40 -11.40
C ARG A 106 11.84 -10.74 -12.78
N TYR A 107 11.37 -9.50 -12.84
CA TYR A 107 10.92 -8.88 -14.09
C TYR A 107 11.63 -7.57 -14.46
N ALA A 108 12.60 -7.12 -13.66
CA ALA A 108 13.42 -5.92 -13.92
C ALA A 108 13.99 -5.82 -15.35
N PRO A 109 14.41 -6.93 -16.01
CA PRO A 109 14.90 -6.86 -17.40
C PRO A 109 13.89 -6.26 -18.40
N LEU A 110 12.59 -6.42 -18.16
CA LEU A 110 11.55 -5.79 -19.00
C LEU A 110 11.55 -4.26 -18.90
N LEU A 111 12.06 -3.73 -17.79
CA LEU A 111 12.20 -2.31 -17.52
C LEU A 111 13.62 -1.78 -17.82
N LYS A 112 14.47 -2.61 -18.45
CA LYS A 112 15.89 -2.29 -18.72
C LYS A 112 16.73 -2.11 -17.45
N PHE A 113 16.34 -2.76 -16.36
CA PHE A 113 17.15 -2.92 -15.15
C PHE A 113 17.65 -4.36 -15.06
N GLU A 114 18.79 -4.57 -14.42
CA GLU A 114 19.21 -5.93 -14.10
C GLU A 114 18.51 -6.41 -12.82
N SER A 115 18.25 -7.71 -12.70
CA SER A 115 17.63 -8.29 -11.51
C SER A 115 18.43 -8.07 -10.21
N SER A 116 19.72 -7.72 -10.32
CA SER A 116 20.68 -7.45 -9.25
C SER A 116 20.67 -5.99 -8.74
N PHE A 117 19.74 -5.13 -9.17
CA PHE A 117 19.72 -3.71 -8.80
C PHE A 117 19.90 -3.43 -7.29
N THR A 118 20.62 -2.36 -6.95
CA THR A 118 20.82 -1.97 -5.54
C THR A 118 19.69 -1.05 -5.10
N ILE A 119 19.17 -1.24 -3.88
CA ILE A 119 18.17 -0.36 -3.30
C ILE A 119 18.89 0.66 -2.43
N LEU A 120 18.77 1.94 -2.77
CA LEU A 120 19.30 3.05 -2.00
C LEU A 120 18.39 3.30 -0.79
N ASP A 121 18.99 3.47 0.38
CA ASP A 121 18.30 4.09 1.49
C ASP A 121 18.21 5.61 1.32
N GLN A 122 17.51 6.29 2.24
CA GLN A 122 17.34 7.73 2.15
C GLN A 122 18.66 8.50 2.20
N GLY A 123 19.62 8.07 3.04
CA GLY A 123 20.90 8.75 3.18
C GLY A 123 21.73 8.64 1.90
N ASP A 124 21.80 7.43 1.34
CA ASP A 124 22.48 7.16 0.09
C ASP A 124 21.84 7.94 -1.08
N ALA A 125 20.51 7.96 -1.14
CA ALA A 125 19.76 8.72 -2.15
C ALA A 125 20.04 10.23 -2.07
N GLU A 126 20.01 10.80 -0.87
CA GLU A 126 20.36 12.20 -0.63
C GLU A 126 21.81 12.50 -1.04
N ASP A 127 22.75 11.59 -0.78
CA ASP A 127 24.15 11.75 -1.18
C ASP A 127 24.34 11.75 -2.69
N VAL A 128 23.63 10.90 -3.41
CA VAL A 128 23.59 10.93 -4.88
C VAL A 128 23.01 12.26 -5.38
N VAL A 129 21.90 12.73 -4.80
CA VAL A 129 21.32 14.03 -5.15
C VAL A 129 22.35 15.15 -4.92
N ASN A 130 23.10 15.12 -3.83
CA ASN A 130 24.13 16.12 -3.54
C ASN A 130 25.31 16.05 -4.53
N LEU A 131 25.76 14.84 -4.89
CA LEU A 131 26.79 14.64 -5.89
C LEU A 131 26.41 15.30 -7.22
N LEU A 132 25.20 15.03 -7.71
CA LEU A 132 24.67 15.58 -8.95
C LEU A 132 24.46 17.10 -8.87
N ARG A 133 23.99 17.61 -7.72
CA ARG A 133 23.84 19.04 -7.45
C ARG A 133 25.16 19.80 -7.60
N THR A 134 26.25 19.24 -7.08
CA THR A 134 27.60 19.80 -7.22
C THR A 134 28.15 19.65 -8.64
N GLN A 135 27.94 18.51 -9.31
CA GLN A 135 28.36 18.32 -10.71
C GLN A 135 27.69 19.32 -11.67
N LEU A 136 26.43 19.66 -11.42
CA LEU A 136 25.67 20.67 -12.17
C LEU A 136 25.98 22.11 -11.74
N LYS A 137 26.88 22.32 -10.77
CA LYS A 137 27.29 23.62 -10.23
C LYS A 137 26.13 24.45 -9.67
N PHE A 138 25.10 23.79 -9.14
CA PHE A 138 23.98 24.47 -8.50
C PHE A 138 24.30 24.93 -7.08
N ASP A 139 25.37 24.40 -6.48
CA ASP A 139 25.86 24.74 -5.15
C ASP A 139 26.70 26.02 -5.10
N THR A 140 27.22 26.49 -6.24
CA THR A 140 28.09 27.67 -6.34
C THR A 140 27.36 28.95 -6.77
N ARG A 141 26.03 28.96 -6.71
CA ARG A 141 25.22 30.13 -7.11
C ARG A 141 25.19 31.20 -6.04
N GLU A 142 25.03 32.46 -6.46
CA GLU A 142 24.91 33.61 -5.56
C GLU A 142 23.69 33.49 -4.63
N ARG A 143 22.57 33.03 -5.18
CA ARG A 143 21.35 32.75 -4.42
C ARG A 143 21.35 31.30 -3.97
N ARG A 144 21.03 31.09 -2.69
CA ARG A 144 21.12 29.78 -2.03
C ARG A 144 20.15 28.78 -2.65
N PHE A 145 20.70 27.75 -3.30
CA PHE A 145 19.97 26.61 -3.84
C PHE A 145 19.53 25.64 -2.73
N PRO A 146 18.45 24.86 -2.90
CA PRO A 146 18.01 23.88 -1.89
C PRO A 146 19.09 22.87 -1.48
N ARG A 147 19.01 22.37 -0.24
CA ARG A 147 19.90 21.32 0.27
C ARG A 147 19.45 19.95 -0.22
N LYS A 148 20.35 18.96 -0.10
CA LYS A 148 20.12 17.59 -0.58
C LYS A 148 18.86 16.93 0.00
N GLN A 149 18.59 17.10 1.30
CA GLN A 149 17.37 16.62 1.96
C GLN A 149 16.13 17.19 1.28
N THR A 150 16.09 18.51 1.14
CA THR A 150 14.94 19.22 0.57
C THR A 150 14.70 18.85 -0.90
N LEU A 151 15.77 18.67 -1.68
CA LEU A 151 15.66 18.23 -3.07
C LEU A 151 15.11 16.81 -3.16
N PHE A 152 15.62 15.90 -2.31
CA PHE A 152 15.12 14.54 -2.24
C PHE A 152 13.64 14.50 -1.81
N ASP A 153 13.25 15.29 -0.80
CA ASP A 153 11.86 15.42 -0.36
C ASP A 153 10.95 15.91 -1.48
N ILE A 154 11.37 16.93 -2.25
CA ILE A 154 10.63 17.43 -3.41
C ILE A 154 10.43 16.34 -4.48
N PHE A 155 11.49 15.57 -4.78
CA PHE A 155 11.41 14.48 -5.76
C PHE A 155 10.47 13.38 -5.27
N SER A 156 10.65 12.93 -4.03
CA SER A 156 9.81 11.90 -3.42
C SER A 156 8.35 12.32 -3.35
N LYS A 157 8.08 13.59 -3.02
CA LYS A 157 6.72 14.13 -2.98
C LYS A 157 6.06 14.10 -4.35
N THR A 158 6.76 14.58 -5.38
CA THR A 158 6.31 14.55 -6.79
C THR A 158 5.89 13.14 -7.20
N VAL A 159 6.67 12.13 -6.82
CA VAL A 159 6.38 10.72 -7.13
C VAL A 159 5.19 10.19 -6.33
N ASN A 160 5.17 10.43 -5.01
CA ASN A 160 4.14 9.87 -4.12
C ASN A 160 2.76 10.51 -4.29
N THR A 161 2.69 11.79 -4.68
CA THR A 161 1.43 12.48 -4.96
C THR A 161 1.01 12.40 -6.42
N LEU A 162 1.89 11.94 -7.32
CA LEU A 162 1.72 12.01 -8.77
C LEU A 162 1.45 13.44 -9.29
N MET A 163 1.84 14.47 -8.51
CA MET A 163 1.70 15.87 -8.91
C MET A 163 2.89 16.31 -9.76
N PRO A 164 2.68 17.20 -10.75
CA PRO A 164 3.79 17.86 -11.44
C PRO A 164 4.71 18.59 -10.46
N LEU A 165 6.02 18.57 -10.74
CA LEU A 165 7.03 19.25 -9.92
C LEU A 165 6.68 20.72 -9.65
N LYS A 166 6.17 21.42 -10.67
CA LYS A 166 5.73 22.81 -10.56
C LYS A 166 4.67 22.99 -9.48
N ASP A 167 3.69 22.10 -9.41
CA ASP A 167 2.59 22.22 -8.44
C ASP A 167 3.09 21.93 -7.03
N VAL A 168 3.99 20.96 -6.86
CA VAL A 168 4.65 20.68 -5.57
C VAL A 168 5.47 21.87 -5.08
N LEU A 169 6.22 22.53 -5.97
CA LEU A 169 6.97 23.73 -5.61
C LEU A 169 6.01 24.86 -5.22
N ASN A 170 4.94 25.09 -5.98
CA ASN A 170 4.05 26.21 -5.73
C ASN A 170 3.24 26.07 -4.42
N THR A 171 2.91 24.85 -4.01
CA THR A 171 2.12 24.61 -2.80
C THR A 171 2.95 24.46 -1.53
N GLU A 172 4.06 23.71 -1.58
CA GLU A 172 4.83 23.34 -0.37
C GLU A 172 6.19 24.04 -0.28
N TYR A 173 6.77 24.44 -1.42
CA TYR A 173 8.10 25.04 -1.48
C TYR A 173 8.16 26.34 -2.32
N PRO A 174 7.26 27.32 -2.11
CA PRO A 174 7.09 28.46 -3.02
C PRO A 174 8.34 29.33 -3.14
N HIS A 175 9.21 29.31 -2.12
CA HIS A 175 10.50 29.99 -2.11
C HIS A 175 11.54 29.40 -3.08
N TYR A 176 11.23 28.26 -3.72
CA TYR A 176 12.05 27.62 -4.74
C TYR A 176 11.41 27.60 -6.13
N GLU A 177 10.28 28.29 -6.36
CA GLU A 177 9.61 28.36 -7.67
C GLU A 177 10.57 28.90 -8.76
N ASP A 178 11.39 29.90 -8.43
CA ASP A 178 12.42 30.47 -9.33
C ASP A 178 13.48 29.46 -9.80
N TYR A 179 13.59 28.30 -9.13
CA TYR A 179 14.55 27.23 -9.46
C TYR A 179 13.90 26.05 -10.18
N LEU A 180 12.65 26.14 -10.63
CA LEU A 180 11.90 25.05 -11.24
C LEU A 180 12.70 24.30 -12.32
N GLU A 181 13.27 25.02 -13.28
CA GLU A 181 14.04 24.42 -14.40
C GLU A 181 15.29 23.67 -13.91
N ASP A 182 16.00 24.23 -12.92
CA ASP A 182 17.20 23.62 -12.36
C ASP A 182 16.87 22.37 -11.54
N ILE A 183 15.82 22.44 -10.72
CA ILE A 183 15.34 21.30 -9.93
C ILE A 183 14.86 20.19 -10.86
N GLN A 184 14.15 20.53 -11.94
CA GLN A 184 13.73 19.57 -12.96
C GLN A 184 14.93 18.91 -13.66
N ARG A 185 15.95 19.70 -14.02
CA ARG A 185 17.19 19.17 -14.61
C ARG A 185 17.92 18.23 -13.65
N LEU A 186 17.96 18.56 -12.36
CA LEU A 186 18.56 17.71 -11.34
C LEU A 186 17.75 16.41 -11.13
N GLN A 187 16.42 16.48 -11.15
CA GLN A 187 15.54 15.30 -11.05
C GLN A 187 15.80 14.34 -12.21
N MET A 188 15.86 14.86 -13.45
CA MET A 188 16.18 14.06 -14.62
C MET A 188 17.57 13.43 -14.54
N ALA A 189 18.57 14.19 -14.06
CA ALA A 189 19.91 13.66 -13.85
C ALA A 189 19.93 12.56 -12.79
N TYR A 190 19.12 12.68 -11.73
CA TYR A 190 18.99 11.68 -10.68
C TYR A 190 18.38 10.38 -11.19
N GLU A 191 17.29 10.46 -11.96
CA GLU A 191 16.68 9.28 -12.60
C GLU A 191 17.64 8.58 -13.56
N GLN A 192 18.38 9.35 -14.38
CA GLN A 192 19.37 8.81 -15.31
C GLN A 192 20.55 8.16 -14.58
N TYR A 193 21.03 8.79 -13.50
CA TYR A 193 22.10 8.23 -12.68
C TYR A 193 21.67 6.88 -12.09
N LYS A 194 20.48 6.81 -11.49
CA LYS A 194 19.94 5.56 -10.95
C LYS A 194 19.84 4.47 -12.01
N ALA A 195 19.29 4.78 -13.18
CA ALA A 195 19.17 3.81 -14.28
C ALA A 195 20.55 3.34 -14.78
N HIS A 196 21.51 4.24 -14.98
CA HIS A 196 22.85 3.89 -15.48
C HIS A 196 23.64 3.01 -14.50
N HIS A 197 23.47 3.23 -13.21
CA HIS A 197 24.16 2.49 -12.15
C HIS A 197 23.35 1.29 -11.63
N ASN A 198 22.23 0.94 -12.27
CA ASN A 198 21.34 -0.15 -11.84
C ASN A 198 20.90 0.00 -10.37
N LEU A 199 20.49 1.21 -10.01
CA LEU A 199 20.02 1.60 -8.68
C LEU A 199 18.52 1.88 -8.72
N MET A 200 17.85 1.61 -7.60
CA MET A 200 16.48 2.04 -7.32
C MET A 200 16.44 2.62 -5.91
N ASP A 201 15.63 3.64 -5.66
CA ASP A 201 15.23 4.02 -4.30
C ASP A 201 13.89 3.36 -3.94
N TYR A 202 13.34 3.70 -2.77
CA TYR A 202 12.04 3.16 -2.33
C TYR A 202 10.89 3.57 -3.24
N ASP A 203 10.89 4.80 -3.75
CA ASP A 203 9.82 5.33 -4.61
C ASP A 203 9.84 4.62 -5.98
N ASP A 204 11.03 4.36 -6.52
CA ASP A 204 11.23 3.61 -7.76
C ASP A 204 10.63 2.21 -7.70
N LEU A 205 10.66 1.55 -6.53
CA LEU A 205 10.07 0.21 -6.41
C LEU A 205 8.57 0.25 -6.75
N LEU A 206 7.85 1.25 -6.28
CA LEU A 206 6.43 1.39 -6.54
C LEU A 206 6.17 1.89 -7.96
N VAL A 207 6.95 2.87 -8.44
CA VAL A 207 6.83 3.39 -9.81
C VAL A 207 7.06 2.28 -10.83
N ASN A 208 8.12 1.50 -10.65
CA ASN A 208 8.49 0.42 -11.57
C ASN A 208 7.54 -0.77 -11.48
N LEU A 209 7.06 -1.14 -10.29
CA LEU A 209 6.02 -2.17 -10.15
C LEU A 209 4.75 -1.74 -10.88
N ARG A 210 4.29 -0.51 -10.67
CA ARG A 210 3.13 0.04 -11.36
C ARG A 210 3.32 0.04 -12.87
N LYS A 211 4.46 0.53 -13.36
CA LYS A 211 4.80 0.54 -14.79
C LYS A 211 4.75 -0.86 -15.39
N LEU A 212 5.34 -1.82 -14.69
CA LEU A 212 5.31 -3.23 -15.09
C LEU A 212 3.88 -3.77 -15.19
N LEU A 213 3.03 -3.46 -14.20
CA LEU A 213 1.63 -3.89 -14.21
C LEU A 213 0.81 -3.20 -15.30
N ARG A 214 1.07 -1.93 -15.61
CA ARG A 214 0.35 -1.18 -16.65
C ARG A 214 0.76 -1.59 -18.06
N ASP A 215 2.05 -1.69 -18.31
CA ASP A 215 2.61 -1.75 -19.66
C ASP A 215 2.83 -3.19 -20.14
N PHE A 216 2.87 -4.18 -19.24
CA PHE A 216 3.16 -5.58 -19.56
C PHE A 216 2.03 -6.51 -19.11
N ASP A 217 1.02 -6.65 -19.97
CA ASP A 217 -0.19 -7.45 -19.73
C ASP A 217 0.10 -8.89 -19.28
N HIS A 218 1.09 -9.54 -19.88
CA HIS A 218 1.45 -10.92 -19.51
C HIS A 218 1.97 -11.02 -18.07
N VAL A 219 2.69 -10.01 -17.57
CA VAL A 219 3.15 -9.98 -16.19
C VAL A 219 1.99 -9.67 -15.25
N ARG A 220 1.15 -8.69 -15.60
CA ARG A 220 -0.07 -8.38 -14.83
C ARG A 220 -0.95 -9.62 -14.67
N LEU A 221 -1.26 -10.32 -15.76
CA LEU A 221 -2.07 -11.53 -15.74
C LEU A 221 -1.42 -12.65 -14.92
N ALA A 222 -0.12 -12.88 -15.07
CA ALA A 222 0.60 -13.89 -14.29
C ALA A 222 0.58 -13.57 -12.78
N LEU A 223 0.67 -12.29 -12.39
CA LEU A 223 0.58 -11.87 -11.00
C LEU A 223 -0.85 -11.96 -10.47
N SER A 224 -1.87 -11.54 -11.23
CA SER A 224 -3.28 -11.73 -10.86
C SER A 224 -3.66 -13.21 -10.71
N ASP A 225 -3.13 -14.08 -11.58
CA ASP A 225 -3.37 -15.52 -11.49
C ASP A 225 -2.70 -16.17 -10.28
N ARG A 226 -1.51 -15.67 -9.94
CA ARG A 226 -0.82 -16.08 -8.73
C ARG A 226 -1.58 -15.60 -7.49
N TYR A 227 -1.89 -14.31 -7.39
CA TYR A 227 -2.47 -13.69 -6.20
C TYR A 227 -3.98 -13.48 -6.35
N LYS A 228 -4.73 -14.58 -6.23
CA LYS A 228 -6.19 -14.62 -6.41
C LYS A 228 -6.99 -13.89 -5.35
N TYR A 229 -6.43 -13.67 -4.17
CA TYR A 229 -7.06 -12.94 -3.07
C TYR A 229 -6.08 -11.91 -2.54
N ILE A 230 -6.45 -10.63 -2.66
CA ILE A 230 -5.60 -9.51 -2.23
C ILE A 230 -6.24 -8.86 -1.03
N MET A 231 -5.47 -8.69 0.04
CA MET A 231 -5.89 -8.10 1.30
C MET A 231 -4.98 -6.93 1.63
N VAL A 232 -5.55 -5.78 1.95
CA VAL A 232 -4.78 -4.57 2.30
C VAL A 232 -5.27 -4.01 3.64
N ASP A 233 -4.35 -3.88 4.58
CA ASP A 233 -4.59 -3.23 5.88
C ASP A 233 -4.22 -1.74 5.85
N GLU A 234 -4.83 -0.96 6.72
CA GLU A 234 -4.67 0.50 6.86
C GLU A 234 -4.77 1.22 5.50
N TYR A 235 -5.83 0.92 4.73
CA TYR A 235 -5.99 1.41 3.36
C TYR A 235 -6.09 2.95 3.28
N GLN A 236 -6.53 3.62 4.36
CA GLN A 236 -6.57 5.09 4.45
C GLN A 236 -5.17 5.74 4.39
N ASP A 237 -4.11 4.97 4.64
CA ASP A 237 -2.72 5.44 4.62
C ASP A 237 -2.03 5.16 3.28
N THR A 238 -2.77 4.65 2.30
CA THR A 238 -2.24 4.41 0.96
C THR A 238 -2.20 5.68 0.12
N ASN A 239 -1.18 5.82 -0.72
CA ASN A 239 -1.13 6.85 -1.76
C ASN A 239 -1.83 6.37 -3.05
N HIS A 240 -2.03 7.26 -4.02
CA HIS A 240 -2.68 6.93 -5.29
C HIS A 240 -1.97 5.79 -6.05
N MET A 241 -0.63 5.75 -6.00
CA MET A 241 0.17 4.75 -6.69
C MET A 241 -0.06 3.34 -6.13
N GLN A 242 -0.12 3.21 -4.81
CA GLN A 242 -0.41 1.94 -4.11
C GLN A 242 -1.82 1.46 -4.41
N ALA A 243 -2.82 2.37 -4.40
CA ALA A 243 -4.18 2.03 -4.78
C ALA A 243 -4.28 1.54 -6.23
N GLU A 244 -3.57 2.18 -7.17
CA GLU A 244 -3.52 1.75 -8.57
C GLU A 244 -2.85 0.38 -8.73
N ILE A 245 -1.77 0.10 -7.99
CA ILE A 245 -1.13 -1.22 -7.96
C ILE A 245 -2.13 -2.30 -7.52
N VAL A 246 -2.89 -2.05 -6.45
CA VAL A 246 -3.92 -2.99 -5.96
C VAL A 246 -4.97 -3.24 -7.03
N ARG A 247 -5.47 -2.19 -7.67
CA ARG A 247 -6.45 -2.30 -8.76
C ARG A 247 -5.91 -3.11 -9.95
N LEU A 248 -4.67 -2.88 -10.37
CA LEU A 248 -4.06 -3.60 -11.48
C LEU A 248 -3.84 -5.09 -11.15
N LEU A 249 -3.45 -5.41 -9.92
CA LEU A 249 -3.30 -6.79 -9.46
C LEU A 249 -4.65 -7.52 -9.38
N ALA A 250 -5.70 -6.84 -8.93
CA ALA A 250 -7.04 -7.41 -8.79
C ALA A 250 -7.82 -7.48 -10.12
N LEU A 251 -7.32 -6.87 -11.20
CA LEU A 251 -8.07 -6.60 -12.43
C LEU A 251 -8.78 -7.84 -13.01
N LYS A 252 -8.16 -9.02 -12.93
CA LYS A 252 -8.71 -10.26 -13.51
C LYS A 252 -9.92 -10.83 -12.75
N HIS A 253 -9.95 -10.69 -11.43
CA HIS A 253 -10.90 -11.42 -10.56
C HIS A 253 -11.73 -10.51 -9.64
N GLY A 254 -11.29 -9.29 -9.37
CA GLY A 254 -11.97 -8.36 -8.46
C GLY A 254 -11.92 -8.76 -6.98
N ASN A 255 -11.41 -9.94 -6.63
CA ASN A 255 -11.19 -10.38 -5.25
C ASN A 255 -10.13 -9.54 -4.52
N VAL A 256 -10.57 -8.41 -3.98
CA VAL A 256 -9.77 -7.52 -3.15
C VAL A 256 -10.55 -7.16 -1.90
N MET A 257 -9.93 -7.28 -0.74
CA MET A 257 -10.48 -6.84 0.53
C MET A 257 -9.57 -5.75 1.09
N VAL A 258 -10.09 -4.55 1.26
CA VAL A 258 -9.38 -3.46 1.92
C VAL A 258 -10.01 -3.17 3.27
N VAL A 259 -9.18 -2.90 4.27
CA VAL A 259 -9.61 -2.52 5.61
C VAL A 259 -9.03 -1.16 5.94
N GLY A 260 -9.85 -0.25 6.43
CA GLY A 260 -9.39 1.07 6.82
C GLY A 260 -10.33 1.79 7.76
N ASP A 261 -9.85 2.93 8.25
CA ASP A 261 -10.57 3.83 9.15
C ASP A 261 -10.55 5.24 8.53
N ASP A 262 -11.71 5.74 8.12
CA ASP A 262 -11.87 7.06 7.52
C ASP A 262 -11.54 8.20 8.52
N ALA A 263 -11.61 7.94 9.83
CA ALA A 263 -11.24 8.92 10.85
C ALA A 263 -9.74 8.94 11.21
N GLN A 264 -8.90 8.06 10.62
CA GLN A 264 -7.49 7.86 11.02
C GLN A 264 -6.44 8.09 9.93
N SER A 265 -6.76 8.82 8.85
CA SER A 265 -5.72 9.15 7.85
C SER A 265 -4.76 10.22 8.40
N ILE A 266 -3.57 9.78 8.87
CA ILE A 266 -2.54 10.67 9.45
C ILE A 266 -1.29 10.82 8.58
N TYR A 267 -1.19 10.09 7.46
CA TYR A 267 -0.03 10.09 6.57
C TYR A 267 -0.17 10.97 5.33
N SER A 268 -1.09 11.94 5.33
CA SER A 268 -1.32 12.86 4.21
C SER A 268 -0.05 13.60 3.76
N PHE A 269 0.86 13.90 4.70
CA PHE A 269 2.16 14.52 4.40
C PHE A 269 3.04 13.67 3.47
N ARG A 270 2.86 12.34 3.43
CA ARG A 270 3.53 11.39 2.53
C ARG A 270 2.74 11.11 1.24
N GLY A 271 1.69 11.88 0.95
CA GLY A 271 0.83 11.68 -0.22
C GLY A 271 -0.25 10.60 -0.03
N ALA A 272 -0.47 10.11 1.19
CA ALA A 272 -1.64 9.30 1.48
C ALA A 272 -2.91 10.12 1.27
N THR A 273 -3.96 9.47 0.78
CA THR A 273 -5.23 10.16 0.48
C THR A 273 -6.41 9.33 0.93
N ILE A 274 -7.23 9.93 1.80
CA ILE A 274 -8.49 9.33 2.25
C ILE A 274 -9.43 9.07 1.07
N ARG A 275 -9.28 9.78 -0.06
CA ARG A 275 -10.02 9.49 -1.30
C ARG A 275 -9.90 8.04 -1.75
N ASN A 276 -8.78 7.37 -1.49
CA ASN A 276 -8.64 5.96 -1.82
C ASN A 276 -9.71 5.10 -1.14
N ILE A 277 -10.06 5.38 0.13
CA ILE A 277 -11.12 4.64 0.83
C ILE A 277 -12.52 5.05 0.35
N LEU A 278 -12.72 6.35 0.15
CA LEU A 278 -14.02 6.93 -0.23
C LEU A 278 -14.43 6.54 -1.65
N ASP A 279 -13.47 6.54 -2.57
CA ASP A 279 -13.70 6.29 -4.00
C ASP A 279 -13.59 4.79 -4.33
N PHE A 280 -13.25 3.93 -3.36
CA PHE A 280 -13.09 2.49 -3.57
C PHE A 280 -14.34 1.83 -4.18
N PRO A 281 -15.58 2.11 -3.74
CA PRO A 281 -16.77 1.53 -4.35
C PRO A 281 -16.98 1.93 -5.81
N GLU A 282 -16.52 3.11 -6.21
CA GLU A 282 -16.58 3.58 -7.60
C GLU A 282 -15.52 2.89 -8.47
N LEU A 283 -14.31 2.69 -7.90
CA LEU A 283 -13.20 2.02 -8.57
C LEU A 283 -13.41 0.50 -8.72
N PHE A 284 -14.19 -0.10 -7.82
CA PHE A 284 -14.49 -1.53 -7.79
C PHE A 284 -16.01 -1.78 -7.83
N PRO A 285 -16.63 -1.81 -9.02
CA PRO A 285 -18.06 -2.05 -9.17
C PRO A 285 -18.49 -3.36 -8.49
N GLY A 286 -19.62 -3.30 -7.76
CA GLY A 286 -20.11 -4.43 -6.96
C GLY A 286 -19.41 -4.57 -5.60
N CYS A 287 -18.67 -3.55 -5.16
CA CYS A 287 -18.06 -3.51 -3.84
C CYS A 287 -19.11 -3.71 -2.74
N ARG A 288 -18.82 -4.64 -1.82
CA ARG A 288 -19.57 -4.81 -0.58
C ARG A 288 -18.91 -4.00 0.52
N ILE A 289 -19.67 -3.10 1.13
CA ILE A 289 -19.22 -2.28 2.25
C ILE A 289 -19.71 -2.91 3.55
N ILE A 290 -18.78 -3.22 4.45
CA ILE A 290 -19.08 -3.81 5.76
C ILE A 290 -18.50 -2.90 6.84
N LYS A 291 -19.32 -2.52 7.82
CA LYS A 291 -18.92 -1.62 8.90
C LYS A 291 -18.69 -2.41 10.19
N LEU A 292 -17.53 -2.24 10.81
CA LEU A 292 -17.22 -2.78 12.13
C LEU A 292 -17.43 -1.66 13.16
N GLU A 293 -18.55 -1.72 13.90
CA GLU A 293 -18.96 -0.64 14.81
C GLU A 293 -18.74 -0.98 16.29
N GLU A 294 -18.68 -2.27 16.63
CA GLU A 294 -18.48 -2.71 18.01
C GLU A 294 -17.03 -2.53 18.47
N ASN A 295 -16.81 -1.79 19.55
CA ASN A 295 -15.49 -1.54 20.11
C ASN A 295 -15.13 -2.55 21.21
N TYR A 296 -13.93 -3.14 21.12
CA TYR A 296 -13.43 -4.14 22.08
C TYR A 296 -12.22 -3.67 22.89
N ARG A 297 -11.79 -2.40 22.73
CA ARG A 297 -10.58 -1.86 23.34
C ARG A 297 -10.86 -0.82 24.43
N SER A 298 -11.85 0.04 24.19
CA SER A 298 -12.11 1.24 24.99
C SER A 298 -13.50 1.18 25.61
N THR A 299 -13.64 1.82 26.78
CA THR A 299 -14.92 1.94 27.48
C THR A 299 -15.77 3.08 26.90
N GLN A 300 -17.09 3.03 27.12
CA GLN A 300 -18.03 4.03 26.60
C GLN A 300 -17.62 5.49 26.87
N PRO A 301 -17.14 5.88 28.07
CA PRO A 301 -16.71 7.27 28.30
C PRO A 301 -15.55 7.73 27.41
N ILE A 302 -14.63 6.84 27.06
CA ILE A 302 -13.51 7.15 26.14
C ILE A 302 -14.02 7.30 24.71
N LEU A 303 -14.96 6.43 24.31
CA LEU A 303 -15.59 6.48 23.00
C LEU A 303 -16.41 7.77 22.82
N ASP A 304 -17.21 8.14 23.82
CA ASP A 304 -18.03 9.35 23.79
C ASP A 304 -17.16 10.61 23.61
N LEU A 305 -16.07 10.71 24.38
CA LEU A 305 -15.11 11.81 24.24
C LEU A 305 -14.48 11.84 22.83
N THR A 306 -14.04 10.68 22.33
CA THR A 306 -13.39 10.59 21.02
C THR A 306 -14.36 10.96 19.90
N ASN A 307 -15.59 10.46 19.95
CA ASN A 307 -16.65 10.76 18.99
C ASN A 307 -17.03 12.25 19.00
N GLU A 308 -17.05 12.88 20.18
CA GLU A 308 -17.32 14.31 20.28
C GLU A 308 -16.20 15.17 19.68
N ILE A 309 -14.94 14.73 19.80
CA ILE A 309 -13.80 15.39 19.14
C ILE A 309 -13.91 15.23 17.62
N LEU A 310 -14.16 14.00 17.13
CA LEU A 310 -14.30 13.71 15.70
C LEU A 310 -15.45 14.48 15.06
N ARG A 311 -16.60 14.59 15.74
CA ARG A 311 -17.76 15.37 15.26
C ARG A 311 -17.44 16.85 15.00
N ARG A 312 -16.44 17.40 15.69
CA ARG A 312 -16.02 18.80 15.53
C ARG A 312 -14.91 18.98 14.50
N ALA A 313 -14.29 17.89 14.03
CA ALA A 313 -13.34 17.96 12.94
C ALA A 313 -14.08 18.33 11.65
N ARG A 314 -13.53 19.29 10.90
CA ARG A 314 -13.97 19.60 9.53
C ARG A 314 -12.97 18.93 8.58
N GLU A 315 -13.47 18.42 7.46
CA GLU A 315 -12.64 17.99 6.32
C GLU A 315 -11.65 19.08 5.89
#